data_AF-A0A821TVX5-F1
#
_entry.id   AF-A0A821TVX5-F1
#
_cell.length_a   1.000
_cell.length_b   1.000
_cell.length_c   1.000
_cell.angle_alpha   90.00
_cell.angle_beta   90.00
_cell.angle_gamma   90.00
#
_symmetry.space_group_name_H-M   'P 1'
#
loop_
_entity.id
_entity.type
_entity.pdbx_description
1 polymer ?
#
loop_
_entity_poly.entity_id
_entity_poly.type
_entity_poly.pdbx_seq_one_letter_code
_entity_poly.pdbx_strand_id
1 'polypeptide(L)'
;MKDESSLLHLCSSSLTDSFTNEINYPCWMTVRLLLNCGANVEILDSNKNTPLHIIVQNVSIFNVIIIIDILCNFGVHLDYVNNKGQIPIELVPSFQNEIIQHLKEKMGIRQLKCICAHLIKKECLLYRKFLSTSLFNFVEKH
;
A
#
# COMPACT_ATOMS: atom_id res chain seq x y z
N MET A 1 -5.59 -0.94 -22.94
CA MET A 1 -5.43 -0.61 -21.51
C MET A 1 -6.01 -1.77 -20.73
N LYS A 2 -5.19 -2.74 -20.34
CA LYS A 2 -5.66 -4.02 -19.77
C LYS A 2 -5.35 -4.17 -18.28
N ASP A 3 -4.75 -3.16 -17.66
CA ASP A 3 -4.44 -3.16 -16.25
C ASP A 3 -5.01 -1.87 -15.65
N GLU A 4 -5.88 -2.01 -14.64
CA GLU A 4 -6.34 -0.91 -13.78
C GLU A 4 -5.20 -0.39 -12.88
N SER A 5 -3.94 -0.63 -13.25
CA SER A 5 -2.78 -0.13 -12.55
C SER A 5 -2.68 1.38 -12.76
N SER A 6 -2.77 2.12 -11.65
CA SER A 6 -2.50 3.55 -11.67
C SER A 6 -1.04 3.81 -12.04
N LEU A 7 -0.74 5.03 -12.50
CA LEU A 7 0.64 5.49 -12.69
C LEU A 7 1.49 5.26 -11.42
N LEU A 8 0.89 5.38 -10.23
CA LEU A 8 1.55 5.06 -8.96
C LEU A 8 1.88 3.56 -8.80
N HIS A 9 1.04 2.65 -9.29
CA HIS A 9 1.32 1.22 -9.31
C HIS A 9 2.41 0.89 -10.33
N LEU A 10 2.37 1.49 -11.52
CA LEU A 10 3.35 1.25 -12.58
C LEU A 10 4.76 1.71 -12.19
N CYS A 11 4.89 2.88 -11.56
CA CYS A 11 6.18 3.35 -11.03
C CYS A 11 6.70 2.48 -9.87
N SER A 12 5.82 1.67 -9.27
CA SER A 12 6.13 0.78 -8.16
C SER A 12 6.42 -0.66 -8.62
N SER A 13 5.79 -1.11 -9.71
CA SER A 13 5.93 -2.46 -10.26
C SER A 13 7.15 -2.56 -11.16
N SER A 14 8.10 -3.42 -10.81
CA SER A 14 9.31 -3.70 -11.59
C SER A 14 9.08 -4.54 -12.85
N LEU A 15 7.87 -4.56 -13.41
CA LEU A 15 7.51 -5.42 -14.54
C LEU A 15 7.31 -4.60 -15.80
N THR A 16 8.36 -4.47 -16.60
CA THR A 16 8.23 -4.65 -18.04
C THR A 16 9.50 -5.32 -18.58
N ASP A 17 9.31 -6.58 -18.95
CA ASP A 17 9.89 -7.37 -20.03
C ASP A 17 11.38 -7.29 -20.38
N SER A 18 11.90 -8.49 -20.62
CA SER A 18 13.23 -8.95 -21.06
C SER A 18 13.85 -8.29 -22.31
N PHE A 19 13.47 -7.07 -22.71
CA PHE A 19 13.99 -6.38 -23.89
C PHE A 19 14.60 -5.00 -23.63
N THR A 20 14.50 -4.43 -22.42
CA THR A 20 15.25 -3.21 -22.07
C THR A 20 16.07 -3.46 -20.80
N ASN A 21 17.38 -3.65 -20.98
CA ASN A 21 18.41 -3.68 -19.92
C ASN A 21 18.59 -2.32 -19.21
N GLU A 22 17.53 -1.53 -19.08
CA GLU A 22 17.52 -0.31 -18.28
C GLU A 22 16.63 -0.57 -17.06
N ILE A 23 17.29 -0.90 -15.97
CA ILE A 23 16.65 -1.28 -14.72
C ILE A 23 15.95 -0.04 -14.15
N ASN A 24 14.66 0.12 -14.48
CA ASN A 24 13.83 1.20 -13.98
C ASN A 24 13.35 0.84 -12.56
N TYR A 25 14.24 1.03 -11.58
CA TYR A 25 13.90 0.91 -10.17
C TYR A 25 12.85 1.96 -9.77
N PRO A 26 11.99 1.68 -8.77
CA PRO A 26 11.05 2.66 -8.27
C PRO A 26 11.82 3.89 -7.80
N CYS A 27 11.75 4.95 -8.59
CA CYS A 27 12.42 6.20 -8.31
C CYS A 27 11.57 6.98 -7.31
N TRP A 28 12.06 7.11 -6.08
CA TRP A 28 11.36 7.84 -5.03
C TRP A 28 11.00 9.27 -5.45
N MET A 29 11.81 9.90 -6.30
CA MET A 29 11.54 11.23 -6.86
C MET A 29 10.28 11.23 -7.73
N THR A 30 10.09 10.18 -8.54
CA THR A 30 8.91 10.04 -9.41
C THR A 30 7.65 9.82 -8.57
N VAL A 31 7.72 8.95 -7.56
CA VAL A 31 6.61 8.73 -6.62
C VAL A 31 6.25 10.04 -5.89
N ARG A 32 7.26 10.77 -5.38
CA ARG A 32 7.06 12.05 -4.71
C ARG A 32 6.41 13.09 -5.62
N LEU A 33 6.86 13.19 -6.87
CA LEU A 33 6.32 14.13 -7.84
C LEU A 33 4.85 13.81 -8.15
N LEU A 34 4.52 12.54 -8.39
CA LEU A 34 3.14 12.11 -8.64
C LEU A 34 2.21 12.46 -7.46
N LEU A 35 2.65 12.19 -6.23
CA LEU A 35 1.87 12.52 -5.02
C LEU A 35 1.71 14.04 -4.86
N ASN A 36 2.76 14.83 -5.11
CA ASN A 36 2.68 16.29 -5.12
C ASN A 36 1.70 16.83 -6.18
N CYS A 37 1.58 16.14 -7.32
CA CYS A 37 0.60 16.47 -8.36
C CYS A 37 -0.84 16.03 -8.01
N GLY A 38 -1.08 15.49 -6.82
CA GLY A 38 -2.41 15.06 -6.37
C GLY A 38 -2.77 13.63 -6.77
N ALA A 39 -1.80 12.79 -7.13
CA ALA A 39 -2.06 11.38 -7.33
C ALA A 39 -2.61 10.74 -6.05
N ASN A 40 -3.67 9.94 -6.19
CA ASN A 40 -4.33 9.30 -5.05
C ASN A 40 -3.42 8.23 -4.42
N VAL A 41 -3.01 8.44 -3.16
CA VAL A 41 -2.15 7.51 -2.40
C VAL A 41 -2.85 6.19 -2.05
N GLU A 42 -4.18 6.19 -1.97
CA GLU A 42 -5.00 5.02 -1.61
C GLU A 42 -5.54 4.27 -2.84
N ILE A 43 -4.97 4.51 -4.02
CA ILE A 43 -5.42 3.87 -5.25
C ILE A 43 -5.24 2.35 -5.19
N LEU A 44 -6.22 1.61 -5.70
CA LEU A 44 -6.24 0.15 -5.70
C LEU A 44 -6.06 -0.33 -7.14
N ASP A 45 -5.21 -1.35 -7.35
CA ASP A 45 -5.16 -2.06 -8.62
C ASP A 45 -6.32 -3.09 -8.71
N SER A 46 -6.35 -3.87 -9.79
CA SER A 46 -7.33 -4.95 -10.01
C SER A 46 -7.31 -6.04 -8.93
N ASN A 47 -6.20 -6.18 -8.20
CA ASN A 47 -6.03 -7.11 -7.09
C ASN A 47 -6.31 -6.48 -5.72
N LYS A 48 -6.83 -5.23 -5.69
CA LYS A 48 -6.94 -4.40 -4.48
C LYS A 48 -5.61 -4.16 -3.75
N ASN A 49 -4.49 -4.25 -4.45
CA ASN A 49 -3.21 -3.82 -3.91
C ASN A 49 -3.19 -2.29 -3.88
N THR A 50 -2.82 -1.72 -2.74
CA THR A 50 -2.34 -0.34 -2.66
C THR A 50 -0.93 -0.24 -3.28
N PRO A 51 -0.42 0.96 -3.63
CA PRO A 51 0.94 1.10 -4.14
C PRO A 51 1.97 0.48 -3.18
N LEU A 52 1.72 0.55 -1.87
CA LEU A 52 2.58 -0.01 -0.85
C LEU A 52 2.73 -1.54 -0.94
N HIS A 53 1.67 -2.27 -1.32
CA HIS A 53 1.75 -3.72 -1.54
C HIS A 53 2.74 -4.08 -2.66
N ILE A 54 2.89 -3.22 -3.67
CA ILE A 54 3.79 -3.45 -4.80
C ILE A 54 5.22 -3.06 -4.45
N ILE A 55 5.41 -1.90 -3.79
CA ILE A 55 6.73 -1.35 -3.47
C ILE A 55 7.53 -2.30 -2.56
N VAL A 56 6.87 -2.92 -1.58
CA VAL A 56 7.52 -3.79 -0.60
C VAL A 56 8.07 -5.09 -1.20
N GLN A 57 7.66 -5.44 -2.42
CA GLN A 57 8.15 -6.64 -3.13
C GLN A 57 9.43 -6.36 -3.94
N ASN A 58 9.92 -5.11 -3.95
CA ASN A 58 11.06 -4.71 -4.75
C ASN A 58 12.41 -5.05 -4.08
N VAL A 59 13.46 -5.26 -4.87
CA VAL A 59 14.79 -5.70 -4.41
C VAL A 59 15.61 -4.54 -3.80
N SER A 60 15.35 -3.30 -4.21
CA SER A 60 16.13 -2.12 -3.77
C SER A 60 15.65 -1.57 -2.42
N ILE A 61 16.25 -2.02 -1.33
CA ILE A 61 15.84 -1.69 0.05
C ILE A 61 15.84 -0.18 0.32
N PHE A 62 16.91 0.53 -0.08
CA PHE A 62 17.06 1.97 0.20
C PHE A 62 15.93 2.81 -0.44
N ASN A 63 15.60 2.53 -1.70
CA ASN A 63 14.52 3.24 -2.39
C ASN A 63 13.16 2.89 -1.78
N VAL A 64 12.95 1.63 -1.38
CA VAL A 64 11.71 1.19 -0.74
C VAL A 64 11.45 1.93 0.57
N ILE A 65 12.43 2.03 1.46
CA ILE A 65 12.28 2.72 2.76
C ILE A 65 11.91 4.20 2.56
N ILE A 66 12.59 4.90 1.66
CA ILE A 66 12.30 6.31 1.35
C ILE A 66 10.87 6.46 0.80
N ILE A 67 10.46 5.56 -0.09
CA ILE A 67 9.11 5.60 -0.65
C ILE A 67 8.06 5.32 0.43
N ILE A 68 8.31 4.37 1.34
CA ILE A 68 7.42 4.10 2.48
C ILE A 68 7.25 5.37 3.31
N ASP A 69 8.34 6.07 3.64
CA ASP A 69 8.27 7.32 4.38
C ASP A 69 7.50 8.41 3.64
N ILE A 70 7.71 8.56 2.33
CA ILE A 70 6.94 9.49 1.51
C ILE A 70 5.44 9.14 1.57
N LEU A 71 5.07 7.88 1.33
CA LEU A 71 3.67 7.46 1.36
C LEU A 71 3.03 7.66 2.73
N CYS A 72 3.78 7.41 3.81
CA CYS A 72 3.31 7.67 5.19
C CYS A 72 3.05 9.16 5.42
N ASN A 73 3.92 10.04 4.92
CA ASN A 73 3.72 11.49 5.00
C ASN A 73 2.47 11.97 4.24
N PHE A 74 2.08 11.25 3.19
CA PHE A 74 0.83 11.48 2.46
C PHE A 74 -0.39 10.78 3.08
N GLY A 75 -0.24 10.12 4.23
CA GLY A 75 -1.35 9.55 5.00
C GLY A 75 -1.82 8.16 4.54
N VAL A 76 -0.96 7.39 3.86
CA VAL A 76 -1.31 6.04 3.40
C VAL A 76 -1.71 5.12 4.55
N HIS A 77 -2.69 4.26 4.32
CA HIS A 77 -3.04 3.17 5.22
C HIS A 77 -2.10 1.97 5.00
N LEU A 78 -1.46 1.53 6.08
CA LEU A 78 -0.47 0.45 6.07
C LEU A 78 -1.09 -0.94 6.25
N ASP A 79 -2.37 -1.01 6.57
CA ASP A 79 -3.11 -2.21 6.95
C ASP A 79 -4.31 -2.49 6.06
N TYR A 80 -4.36 -1.88 4.88
CA TYR A 80 -5.32 -2.27 3.86
C TYR A 80 -5.03 -3.67 3.36
N VAL A 81 -6.06 -4.50 3.24
CA VAL A 81 -5.95 -5.85 2.69
C VAL A 81 -6.24 -5.87 1.20
N ASN A 82 -5.44 -6.63 0.46
CA ASN A 82 -5.71 -6.93 -0.95
C ASN A 82 -6.80 -8.00 -1.12
N ASN A 83 -7.07 -8.43 -2.36
CA ASN A 83 -8.06 -9.49 -2.66
C ASN A 83 -7.74 -10.85 -2.01
N LYS A 84 -6.49 -11.08 -1.58
CA LYS A 84 -6.07 -12.29 -0.85
C LYS A 84 -6.20 -12.12 0.67
N GLY A 85 -6.68 -10.97 1.15
CA GLY A 85 -6.77 -10.67 2.58
C GLY A 85 -5.42 -10.31 3.20
N GLN A 86 -4.39 -10.02 2.39
CA GLN A 86 -3.04 -9.76 2.88
C GLN A 86 -2.77 -8.27 2.98
N ILE A 87 -2.08 -7.84 4.04
CA ILE A 87 -1.58 -6.47 4.20
C ILE A 87 -0.19 -6.31 3.56
N PRO A 88 0.28 -5.08 3.23
CA PRO A 88 1.56 -4.87 2.55
C PRO A 88 2.76 -5.53 3.23
N ILE A 89 2.83 -5.51 4.56
CA ILE A 89 3.96 -6.11 5.30
C ILE A 89 4.04 -7.64 5.13
N GLU A 90 2.92 -8.31 4.85
CA GLU A 90 2.89 -9.76 4.60
C GLU A 90 3.41 -10.14 3.22
N LEU A 91 3.52 -9.17 2.31
CA LEU A 91 4.11 -9.35 0.99
C LEU A 91 5.62 -9.09 0.96
N VAL A 92 6.20 -8.61 2.06
CA VAL A 92 7.64 -8.33 2.15
C VAL A 92 8.41 -9.65 2.07
N PRO A 93 9.44 -9.77 1.20
CA PRO A 93 10.31 -10.94 1.17
C PRO A 93 10.96 -11.21 2.53
N SER A 94 11.02 -12.48 2.95
CA SER A 94 11.50 -12.89 4.28
C SER A 94 12.97 -12.50 4.57
N PHE A 95 13.76 -12.22 3.54
CA PHE A 95 15.15 -11.77 3.67
C PHE A 95 15.29 -10.25 3.87
N GLN A 96 14.21 -9.47 3.72
CA GLN A 96 14.21 -8.01 3.87
C GLN A 96 13.72 -7.56 5.26
N ASN A 97 14.42 -8.02 6.31
CA ASN A 97 14.05 -7.72 7.70
C ASN A 97 13.98 -6.22 8.00
N GLU A 98 14.81 -5.41 7.35
CA GLU A 98 14.83 -3.94 7.50
C GLU A 98 13.49 -3.30 7.11
N ILE A 99 12.89 -3.75 6.00
CA ILE A 99 11.59 -3.23 5.54
C ILE A 99 10.47 -3.68 6.50
N ILE A 100 10.53 -4.93 6.98
CA ILE A 100 9.57 -5.45 7.96
C ILE A 100 9.63 -4.63 9.25
N GLN A 101 10.85 -4.35 9.74
CA GLN A 101 11.04 -3.57 10.96
C GLN A 101 10.55 -2.13 10.78
N HIS A 102 10.93 -1.47 9.68
CA HIS A 102 10.49 -0.10 9.38
C HIS A 102 8.96 0.01 9.30
N LEU A 103 8.31 -0.93 8.62
CA LEU A 103 6.84 -0.98 8.55
C LEU A 103 6.21 -1.24 9.92
N LYS A 104 6.76 -2.11 10.76
CA LYS A 104 6.26 -2.34 12.12
C LYS A 104 6.33 -1.07 12.96
N GLU A 105 7.43 -0.33 12.88
CA GLU A 105 7.60 0.94 13.58
C GLU A 105 6.55 1.97 13.13
N LYS A 106 6.31 2.09 11.82
CA LYS A 106 5.28 2.99 11.27
C LYS A 106 3.86 2.53 11.59
N MET A 107 3.60 1.23 11.58
CA MET A 107 2.31 0.65 12.00
C MET A 107 2.05 0.80 13.50
N GLY A 108 3.03 1.11 14.33
CA GLY A 108 2.80 1.50 15.73
C GLY A 108 2.00 2.81 15.85
N ILE A 109 2.05 3.65 14.82
CA ILE A 109 1.39 4.96 14.73
C ILE A 109 0.10 4.81 13.90
N ARG A 110 -0.77 3.84 14.23
CA ARG A 110 -2.02 3.63 13.48
C ARG A 110 -2.95 4.83 13.60
N GLN A 111 -3.57 5.20 12.49
CA GLN A 111 -4.69 6.15 12.53
C GLN A 111 -5.84 5.53 13.33
N LEU A 112 -6.51 6.34 14.16
CA LEU A 112 -7.65 5.89 14.98
C LEU A 112 -8.72 5.16 14.17
N LYS A 113 -8.97 5.60 12.93
CA LYS A 113 -9.95 4.97 12.03
C LYS A 113 -9.60 3.50 11.73
N CYS A 114 -8.33 3.19 11.49
CA CYS A 114 -7.86 1.82 11.26
C CYS A 114 -8.06 0.93 12.48
N ILE A 115 -7.74 1.45 13.67
CA ILE A 115 -7.95 0.74 14.95
C ILE A 115 -9.44 0.40 15.11
N CYS A 116 -10.32 1.37 14.86
CA CYS A 116 -11.76 1.16 14.92
C CYS A 116 -12.23 0.13 13.89
N ALA A 117 -11.77 0.20 12.64
CA ALA A 117 -12.14 -0.76 11.60
C ALA A 117 -11.75 -2.19 11.98
N HIS A 118 -10.53 -2.38 12.49
CA HIS A 118 -10.05 -3.70 12.90
C HIS A 118 -10.83 -4.24 14.11
N LEU A 119 -11.13 -3.39 15.11
CA LEU A 119 -11.98 -3.77 16.25
C LEU A 119 -13.39 -4.18 15.79
N ILE A 120 -13.99 -3.44 14.86
CA ILE A 120 -15.32 -3.74 14.32
C ILE A 120 -15.33 -5.11 13.62
N LYS A 121 -14.31 -5.43 12.81
CA LYS A 121 -14.19 -6.74 12.16
C LYS A 121 -13.93 -7.87 13.15
N LYS A 122 -13.03 -7.65 14.13
CA LYS A 122 -12.68 -8.64 15.15
C LYS A 122 -13.86 -9.03 16.03
N GLU A 123 -14.68 -8.06 16.44
CA GLU A 123 -15.82 -8.29 17.33
C GLU A 123 -17.08 -8.78 16.58
N CYS A 124 -16.98 -9.07 15.26
CA CYS A 124 -18.07 -9.60 14.42
C CYS A 124 -19.39 -8.83 14.54
N LEU A 125 -19.31 -7.51 14.75
CA LEU A 125 -20.49 -6.69 14.96
C LEU A 125 -21.34 -6.63 13.68
N LEU A 126 -22.67 -6.58 13.81
CA LEU A 126 -23.57 -6.37 12.68
C LEU A 126 -23.62 -4.89 12.29
N TYR A 127 -22.50 -4.33 11.82
CA TYR A 127 -22.36 -2.89 11.51
C TYR A 127 -22.94 -2.47 10.15
N ARG A 128 -23.24 -3.44 9.26
CA ARG A 128 -23.68 -3.20 7.87
C ARG A 128 -24.93 -2.33 7.75
N LYS A 129 -25.81 -2.34 8.75
CA LYS A 129 -27.06 -1.56 8.76
C LYS A 129 -26.92 -0.19 9.44
N PHE A 130 -25.81 0.05 10.13
CA PHE A 130 -25.61 1.24 10.96
C PHE A 130 -24.55 2.19 10.40
N LEU A 131 -23.65 1.70 9.54
CA LEU A 131 -22.64 2.54 8.88
C LEU A 131 -23.15 3.11 7.56
N SER A 132 -22.72 4.34 7.26
CA SER A 132 -22.83 4.90 5.91
C SER A 132 -22.03 4.05 4.91
N THR A 133 -22.42 4.08 3.63
CA THR A 133 -21.74 3.32 2.56
C THR A 133 -20.23 3.58 2.51
N SER A 134 -19.81 4.82 2.72
CA SER A 134 -18.39 5.19 2.76
C SER A 134 -17.63 4.55 3.93
N LEU A 135 -18.23 4.53 5.13
CA LEU A 135 -17.59 3.91 6.31
C LEU A 135 -17.61 2.39 6.23
N PHE A 136 -18.69 1.81 5.69
CA PHE A 136 -18.75 0.37 5.40
C PHE A 136 -17.61 -0.05 4.47
N ASN A 137 -17.43 0.65 3.35
CA ASN A 137 -16.34 0.37 2.41
C ASN A 137 -14.96 0.54 3.05
N PHE A 138 -14.79 1.49 3.98
CA PHE A 138 -13.53 1.66 4.72
C PHE A 138 -13.23 0.48 5.65
N VAL A 139 -14.24 0.01 6.40
CA VAL A 139 -14.09 -1.17 7.28
C VAL A 139 -13.77 -2.41 6.46
N GLU A 140 -14.41 -2.59 5.30
CA GLU A 140 -14.16 -3.72 4.40
C GLU A 140 -12.71 -3.79 3.88
N LYS A 141 -11.99 -2.66 3.83
CA LYS A 141 -10.57 -2.61 3.43
C LYS A 141 -9.59 -3.07 4.52
N HIS A 142 -10.01 -3.29 5.77
CA HIS A 142 -9.16 -3.76 6.88
C HIS A 142 -9.42 -5.23 7.22
#